data_AF-A0AAP5M8X3-F1
#
_entry.id   AF-A0AAP5M8X3-F1
#
_cell.length_a   1.000
_cell.length_b   1.000
_cell.length_c   1.000
_cell.angle_alpha   90.00
_cell.angle_beta   90.00
_cell.angle_gamma   90.00
#
_symmetry.space_group_name_H-M   'P 1'
#
loop_
_entity.id
_entity.type
_entity.pdbx_description
1 polymer ?
#
loop_
_entity_poly.entity_id
_entity_poly.type
_entity_poly.pdbx_seq_one_letter_code
_entity_poly.pdbx_strand_id
1 'polypeptide(L)' 'MGKPTNFITFRVNDQEKDILRTYCERQGRTQTDVLRELIRNLGKENSKTGVGLPSL' A
#
# COMPACT_ATOMS: atom_id res chain seq x y z
N MET A 1 9.21 -23.18 1.57
CA MET A 1 8.37 -22.00 1.32
C MET A 1 9.28 -20.87 0.84
N GLY A 2 9.08 -20.35 -0.38
CA GLY A 2 9.92 -19.28 -0.92
C GLY A 2 9.77 -18.00 -0.11
N LYS A 3 10.87 -17.29 0.16
CA LYS A 3 10.81 -15.98 0.80
C LYS A 3 10.03 -15.02 -0.10
N PRO A 4 9.18 -14.13 0.44
CA PRO A 4 8.55 -13.09 -0.37
C PRO A 4 9.64 -12.27 -1.07
N THR A 5 9.57 -12.14 -2.39
CA THR A 5 10.61 -11.44 -3.20
C THR A 5 10.22 -10.00 -3.53
N ASN A 6 8.98 -9.59 -3.26
CA ASN A 6 8.43 -8.33 -3.74
C ASN A 6 8.37 -7.29 -2.61
N PHE A 7 9.49 -6.61 -2.38
CA PHE A 7 9.59 -5.48 -1.47
C PHE A 7 9.67 -4.17 -2.27
N ILE A 8 9.05 -3.12 -1.74
CA ILE A 8 9.14 -1.77 -2.30
C ILE A 8 9.67 -0.86 -1.19
N THR A 9 10.65 -0.01 -1.54
CA THR A 9 11.19 1.00 -0.64
C THR A 9 10.73 2.37 -1.11
N PHE A 10 10.24 3.20 -0.20
CA PHE A 10 9.79 4.56 -0.50
C PHE A 10 10.68 5.56 0.20
N ARG A 11 11.05 6.63 -0.50
CA ARG A 11 11.62 7.81 0.12
C ARG A 11 10.49 8.75 0.50
N VAL A 12 10.46 9.14 1.76
CA VAL A 12 9.51 10.12 2.32
C VAL A 12 10.31 11.05 3.22
N ASN A 13 9.78 12.25 3.48
CA ASN A 13 10.34 13.14 4.49
C ASN A 13 9.87 12.73 5.90
N ASP A 14 10.41 13.38 6.94
CA ASP A 14 10.11 13.03 8.33
C ASP A 14 8.64 13.30 8.70
N GLN A 15 8.04 14.36 8.15
CA GLN A 15 6.64 14.69 8.41
C GLN A 15 5.70 13.63 7.80
N GLU A 16 5.92 13.24 6.56
CA GLU A 16 5.17 12.17 5.87
C GLU A 16 5.29 10.84 6.62
N LYS A 17 6.50 10.53 7.12
CA LYS A 17 6.73 9.34 7.94
C LYS A 17 5.96 9.38 9.26
N ASP A 18 5.94 10.52 9.93
CA ASP A 18 5.20 10.73 11.18
C ASP A 18 3.68 10.62 10.97
N ILE A 19 3.17 11.21 9.89
CA ILE A 19 1.76 11.09 9.50
C ILE A 19 1.38 9.62 9.31
N LEU A 20 2.17 8.86 8.54
CA LEU A 20 1.89 7.44 8.30
C LEU A 20 1.96 6.63 9.59
N ARG A 21 2.95 6.87 10.45
CA ARG A 21 3.09 6.20 11.75
C ARG A 21 1.87 6.47 12.63
N THR A 22 1.51 7.74 12.82
CA THR A 22 0.37 8.15 13.65
C THR A 22 -0.94 7.54 13.14
N TYR A 23 -1.14 7.51 11.82
CA TYR A 23 -2.30 6.85 11.23
C TYR A 23 -2.33 5.35 11.56
N CYS A 24 -1.20 4.66 11.39
CA CYS A 24 -1.06 3.23 11.67
C CYS A 24 -1.36 2.90 13.15
N GLU A 25 -0.82 3.69 14.08
CA GLU A 25 -1.05 3.53 15.52
C GLU A 25 -2.53 3.73 15.87
N ARG A 26 -3.15 4.80 15.37
CA ARG A 26 -4.57 5.09 15.62
C ARG A 26 -5.52 4.02 15.10
N GLN A 27 -5.17 3.36 13.99
CA GLN A 27 -6.00 2.34 13.35
C GLN A 27 -5.64 0.91 13.82
N GLY A 28 -4.56 0.73 14.58
CA GLY A 28 -4.05 -0.60 14.94
C GLY A 28 -3.58 -1.41 13.72
N ARG A 29 -3.01 -0.74 12.71
CA ARG A 29 -2.61 -1.35 11.42
C ARG A 29 -1.11 -1.22 11.18
N THR A 30 -0.55 -2.09 10.35
CA THR A 30 0.84 -1.95 9.89
C THR A 30 0.91 -1.08 8.64
N GLN A 31 2.07 -0.44 8.39
CA GLN A 31 2.33 0.31 7.16
C GLN A 31 2.10 -0.56 5.91
N THR A 32 2.48 -1.83 5.98
CA THR A 32 2.27 -2.82 4.93
C THR A 32 0.78 -3.03 4.65
N ASP A 33 -0.06 -3.12 5.68
CA ASP A 33 -1.50 -3.32 5.49
C ASP A 33 -2.16 -2.10 4.86
N VAL A 34 -1.77 -0.90 5.29
CA VAL A 34 -2.26 0.37 4.75
C VAL A 34 -1.87 0.50 3.28
N LEU A 35 -0.60 0.23 2.95
CA LEU A 35 -0.10 0.30 1.58
C LEU A 35 -0.74 -0.77 0.68
N ARG A 36 -0.88 -2.02 1.16
CA ARG A 36 -1.54 -3.09 0.40
C ARG A 36 -2.99 -2.76 0.10
N GLU A 37 -3.70 -2.16 1.04
CA GLU A 37 -5.07 -1.71 0.79
C GLU A 37 -5.11 -0.61 -0.27
N LEU A 38 -4.24 0.40 -0.15
CA LEU A 38 -4.13 1.47 -1.15
C LEU A 38 -3.89 0.90 -2.56
N ILE A 39 -2.91 0.00 -2.71
CA ILE A 39 -2.59 -0.65 -4.01
C ILE A 39 -3.81 -1.41 -4.56
N ARG A 40 -4.54 -2.15 -3.71
CA ARG A 40 -5.75 -2.87 -4.13
C ARG A 40 -6.86 -1.91 -4.56
N ASN A 41 -7.02 -0.78 -3.88
CA ASN A 41 -8.02 0.22 -4.23
C ASN A 41 -7.68 0.90 -5.56
N LEU A 42 -6.39 1.23 -5.79
CA LEU A 42 -5.92 1.70 -7.10
C LEU A 42 -6.21 0.69 -8.21
N GLY A 43 -6.00 -0.61 -7.95
CA GLY A 43 -6.36 -1.67 -8.90
C GLY A 43 -7.84 -1.68 -9.26
N LYS A 44 -8.73 -1.52 -8.26
CA LYS A 44 -10.18 -1.44 -8.47
C LYS A 44 -10.60 -0.21 -9.25
N GLU A 45 -9.96 0.93 -9.02
CA GLU A 45 -10.20 2.15 -9.80
C GLU A 45 -9.81 1.97 -11.27
N ASN A 46 -8.64 1.38 -11.53
CA ASN A 46 -8.19 1.10 -12.89
C ASN A 46 -9.08 0.09 -13.62
N SER A 47 -9.67 -0.89 -12.90
CA SER A 47 -10.65 -1.82 -13.47
C SER A 47 -11.96 -1.13 -13.88
N LYS A 48 -12.37 -0.06 -13.17
CA LYS A 48 -13.57 0.72 -13.53
C LYS A 48 -13.36 1.57 -14.78
N THR A 49 -12.12 1.96 -15.08
CA THR A 49 -11.76 2.76 -16.26
C THR A 49 -11.41 1.91 -17.49
N GLY A 50 -11.70 0.60 -17.48
CA GLY A 50 -11.49 -0.28 -18.64
C GLY A 50 -10.03 -0.63 -18.94
N VAL A 51 -9.08 -0.23 -18.07
CA VAL A 51 -7.68 -0.64 -18.20
C VAL A 51 -7.51 -1.92 -17.40
N GLY A 52 -7.71 -3.06 -18.07
CA GLY A 52 -7.56 -4.38 -17.47
C GLY A 52 -6.15 -4.62 -16.95
N LEU A 53 -5.92 -4.41 -15.65
CA LEU A 53 -4.77 -4.98 -14.96
C LEU A 53 -5.02 -6.49 -14.83
N PRO A 54 -4.05 -7.36 -15.15
CA PRO A 54 -4.24 -8.79 -14.98
C PRO A 54 -4.51 -9.10 -13.51
N SER A 55 -5.57 -9.88 -13.27
CA SER A 55 -5.91 -10.43 -11.96
C SER A 55 -4.68 -11.16 -11.39
N LEU A 56 -4.21 -10.74 -10.20
CA LEU A 56 -3.15 -11.42 -9.46
C LEU A 56 -3.58 -12.83 -9.03
#